data_AF-A0A1H2T1R6-F1
#
_entry.id   AF-A0A1H2T1R6-F1
#
_cell.length_a   1.000
_cell.length_b   1.000
_cell.length_c   1.000
_cell.angle_alpha   90.00
_cell.angle_beta   90.00
_cell.angle_gamma   90.00
#
_symmetry.space_group_name_H-M   'P 1'
#
loop_
_entity.id
_entity.type
_entity.pdbx_description
1 polymer ?
#
loop_
_entity_poly.entity_id
_entity_poly.type
_entity_poly.pdbx_seq_one_letter_code
_entity_poly.pdbx_strand_id
1 'polypeptide(L)'
;MTDILTKETNLLYYKRYKNKATATDYLKWANSLAEADVDSITLYKILSMNCNESLFSFEEYFNKFVLEIEMSIPIYEECARTYLYYLCQEILSDSRNAYINLVSELDYPEDLITWVNISEDIDRIIYDDQYHKPNKVEVRQQIILEAKKHLAKVDAIVG
;
A
#
# COMPACT_ATOMS: atom_id res chain seq x y z
N MET A 1 12.00 10.45 -10.36
CA MET A 1 11.17 9.83 -11.41
C MET A 1 11.02 8.32 -11.20
N THR A 2 12.09 7.59 -10.87
CA THR A 2 12.06 6.14 -10.58
C THR A 2 11.22 5.75 -9.35
N ASP A 3 11.21 6.55 -8.29
CA ASP A 3 10.55 6.18 -7.03
C ASP A 3 9.02 6.08 -7.11
N ILE A 4 8.34 7.03 -7.77
CA ILE A 4 6.87 7.02 -7.90
C ILE A 4 6.41 5.89 -8.82
N LEU A 5 7.12 5.64 -9.92
CA LEU A 5 6.85 4.54 -10.83
C LEU A 5 6.89 3.19 -10.09
N THR A 6 7.94 2.97 -9.30
CA THR A 6 8.07 1.75 -8.49
C THR A 6 7.00 1.67 -7.42
N LYS A 7 6.76 2.72 -6.64
CA LYS A 7 5.80 2.71 -5.53
C LYS A 7 4.35 2.48 -5.99
N GLU A 8 3.90 3.20 -7.02
CA GLU A 8 2.54 3.05 -7.57
C GLU A 8 2.35 1.66 -8.18
N THR A 9 3.37 1.15 -8.89
CA THR A 9 3.31 -0.18 -9.50
C THR A 9 3.32 -1.30 -8.45
N ASN A 10 4.15 -1.19 -7.41
CA ASN A 10 4.16 -2.10 -6.26
C ASN A 10 2.82 -2.10 -5.52
N LEU A 11 2.19 -0.94 -5.34
CA LEU A 11 0.86 -0.83 -4.72
C LEU A 11 -0.21 -1.57 -5.54
N LEU A 12 -0.16 -1.46 -6.86
CA LEU A 12 -1.07 -2.18 -7.75
C LEU A 12 -0.79 -3.70 -7.71
N TYR A 13 0.47 -4.12 -7.76
CA TYR A 13 0.85 -5.54 -7.59
C TYR A 13 0.40 -6.11 -6.24
N TYR A 14 0.52 -5.37 -5.15
CA TYR A 14 -0.01 -5.77 -3.85
C TYR A 14 -1.50 -6.15 -3.96
N LYS A 15 -2.32 -5.28 -4.56
CA LYS A 15 -3.74 -5.54 -4.77
C LYS A 15 -3.99 -6.76 -5.67
N ARG A 16 -3.15 -6.98 -6.70
CA ARG A 16 -3.21 -8.16 -7.57
C ARG A 16 -2.91 -9.45 -6.81
N TYR A 17 -1.84 -9.49 -6.02
CA TYR A 17 -1.49 -10.64 -5.18
C TYR A 17 -2.62 -11.02 -4.21
N LYS A 18 -3.37 -10.02 -3.73
CA LYS A 18 -4.54 -10.23 -2.86
C LYS A 18 -5.81 -10.59 -3.62
N ASN A 19 -5.80 -10.66 -4.95
CA ASN A 19 -6.97 -10.79 -5.82
C ASN A 19 -8.05 -9.72 -5.54
N LYS A 20 -7.61 -8.48 -5.26
CA LYS A 20 -8.46 -7.34 -4.91
C LYS A 20 -8.32 -6.15 -5.87
N ALA A 21 -7.48 -6.26 -6.90
CA ALA A 21 -7.33 -5.21 -7.89
C ALA A 21 -8.62 -5.01 -8.69
N THR A 22 -9.01 -3.76 -8.88
CA THR A 22 -10.20 -3.35 -9.65
C THR A 22 -9.79 -2.49 -10.83
N ALA A 23 -10.67 -2.35 -11.84
CA ALA A 23 -10.46 -1.43 -12.96
C ALA A 23 -10.13 0.01 -12.49
N THR A 24 -10.80 0.46 -11.42
CA THR A 24 -10.52 1.76 -10.79
C THR A 24 -9.10 1.87 -10.23
N ASP A 25 -8.53 0.77 -9.71
CA ASP A 25 -7.15 0.78 -9.22
C ASP A 25 -6.15 0.94 -10.37
N TYR A 26 -6.39 0.29 -11.51
CA TYR A 26 -5.57 0.46 -12.71
C TYR A 26 -5.66 1.88 -13.26
N LEU A 27 -6.86 2.47 -13.29
CA LEU A 27 -7.03 3.86 -13.72
C LEU A 27 -6.34 4.84 -12.77
N LYS A 28 -6.44 4.62 -11.44
CA LYS A 28 -5.73 5.44 -10.46
C LYS A 28 -4.22 5.35 -10.64
N TRP A 29 -3.69 4.13 -10.71
CA TRP A 29 -2.27 3.89 -11.00
C TRP A 29 -1.82 4.60 -12.28
N ALA A 30 -2.60 4.47 -13.36
CA ALA A 30 -2.24 5.07 -14.63
C ALA A 30 -2.23 6.61 -14.57
N ASN A 31 -3.18 7.21 -13.83
CA ASN A 31 -3.21 8.65 -13.60
C ASN A 31 -2.02 9.10 -12.76
N SER A 32 -1.68 8.39 -11.67
CA SER A 32 -0.50 8.70 -10.85
C SER A 32 0.79 8.73 -11.68
N LEU A 33 0.95 7.80 -12.63
CA LEU A 33 2.12 7.77 -13.50
C LEU A 33 2.11 8.88 -14.55
N ALA A 34 0.94 9.22 -15.11
CA ALA A 34 0.81 10.32 -16.05
C ALA A 34 1.07 11.68 -15.40
N GLU A 35 0.59 11.90 -14.17
CA GLU A 35 0.90 13.09 -13.36
C GLU A 35 2.40 13.20 -13.03
N ALA A 36 3.12 12.06 -13.04
CA ALA A 36 4.55 11.99 -12.86
C ALA A 36 5.37 12.07 -14.17
N ASP A 37 4.75 12.51 -15.27
CA ASP A 37 5.34 12.64 -16.60
C ASP A 37 5.92 11.33 -17.19
N VAL A 38 5.37 10.17 -16.80
CA VAL A 38 5.69 8.90 -17.46
C VAL A 38 4.99 8.84 -18.81
N ASP A 39 5.77 8.80 -19.88
CA ASP A 39 5.26 8.70 -21.25
C ASP A 39 5.31 7.25 -21.76
N SER A 40 4.13 6.70 -22.08
CA SER A 40 3.98 5.39 -22.70
C SER A 40 2.65 5.30 -23.43
N ILE A 41 2.69 4.79 -24.66
CA ILE A 41 1.49 4.53 -25.46
C ILE A 41 0.58 3.53 -24.74
N THR A 42 1.17 2.52 -24.09
CA THR A 42 0.43 1.52 -23.33
C THR A 42 -0.24 2.12 -22.10
N LEU A 43 0.43 3.06 -21.41
CA LEU A 43 -0.15 3.80 -20.29
C LEU A 43 -1.35 4.65 -20.74
N TYR A 44 -1.20 5.40 -21.83
CA TYR A 44 -2.29 6.21 -22.40
C TYR A 44 -3.47 5.36 -22.86
N LYS A 45 -3.21 4.13 -23.31
CA LYS A 45 -4.28 3.18 -23.62
C LYS A 45 -5.11 2.87 -22.37
N ILE A 46 -4.47 2.59 -21.23
CA ILE A 46 -5.17 2.32 -19.97
C ILE A 46 -5.99 3.53 -19.52
N LEU A 47 -5.42 4.75 -19.61
CA LEU A 47 -6.15 5.99 -19.27
C LEU A 47 -7.39 6.22 -20.13
N SER A 48 -7.37 5.77 -21.38
CA SER A 48 -8.52 5.89 -22.29
C SER A 48 -9.65 4.90 -22.02
N MET A 49 -9.41 3.87 -21.20
CA MET A 49 -10.37 2.80 -20.93
C MET A 49 -11.48 3.25 -19.98
N ASN A 50 -12.66 2.68 -20.15
CA ASN A 50 -13.77 2.90 -19.22
C ASN A 50 -13.66 1.95 -18.01
N CYS A 51 -14.04 2.41 -16.81
CA CYS A 51 -14.03 1.57 -15.61
C CYS A 51 -14.99 0.37 -15.66
N ASN A 52 -15.95 0.36 -16.60
CA ASN A 52 -16.84 -0.76 -16.86
C ASN A 52 -16.25 -1.80 -17.84
N GLU A 53 -15.07 -1.54 -18.41
CA GLU A 53 -14.36 -2.54 -19.22
C GLU A 53 -13.90 -3.72 -18.35
N SER A 54 -13.65 -4.84 -19.02
CA SER A 54 -13.18 -6.06 -18.38
C SER A 54 -11.86 -5.85 -17.65
N LEU A 55 -11.76 -6.36 -16.42
CA LEU A 55 -10.53 -6.37 -15.62
C LEU A 55 -9.37 -7.05 -16.38
N PHE A 56 -9.67 -8.08 -17.18
CA PHE A 56 -8.66 -8.78 -17.99
C PHE A 56 -7.99 -7.85 -19.01
N SER A 57 -8.73 -6.92 -19.59
CA SER A 57 -8.17 -5.95 -20.54
C SER A 57 -7.19 -5.01 -19.82
N PHE A 58 -7.54 -4.56 -18.61
CA PHE A 58 -6.65 -3.73 -17.80
C PHE A 58 -5.36 -4.48 -17.44
N GLU A 59 -5.48 -5.75 -17.05
CA GLU A 59 -4.33 -6.60 -16.75
C GLU A 59 -3.42 -6.85 -17.95
N GLU A 60 -3.99 -7.06 -19.13
CA GLU A 60 -3.23 -7.24 -20.37
C GLU A 60 -2.37 -6.02 -20.68
N TYR A 61 -2.97 -4.82 -20.69
CA TYR A 61 -2.22 -3.59 -20.95
C TYR A 61 -1.24 -3.26 -19.83
N PHE A 62 -1.60 -3.52 -18.57
CA PHE A 62 -0.68 -3.33 -17.45
C PHE A 62 0.57 -4.22 -17.59
N ASN A 63 0.40 -5.51 -17.89
CA ASN A 63 1.53 -6.42 -18.09
C ASN A 63 2.38 -5.97 -19.30
N LYS A 64 1.74 -5.50 -20.38
CA LYS A 64 2.44 -4.95 -21.54
C LYS A 64 3.27 -3.72 -21.15
N PHE A 65 2.71 -2.81 -20.35
CA PHE A 65 3.43 -1.64 -19.87
C PHE A 65 4.66 -2.05 -19.04
N VAL A 66 4.50 -2.97 -18.08
CA VAL A 66 5.61 -3.46 -17.25
C VAL A 66 6.74 -4.06 -18.10
N LEU A 67 6.39 -4.81 -19.16
CA LEU A 67 7.37 -5.34 -20.12
C LEU A 67 8.03 -4.23 -20.94
N GLU A 68 7.28 -3.23 -21.39
CA GLU A 68 7.76 -2.08 -22.18
C GLU A 68 8.82 -1.27 -21.43
N ILE A 69 8.65 -1.10 -20.11
CA ILE A 69 9.61 -0.37 -19.26
C ILE A 69 10.69 -1.28 -18.65
N GLU A 70 10.76 -2.54 -19.07
CA GLU A 70 11.72 -3.56 -18.59
C GLU A 70 11.76 -3.71 -17.06
N MET A 71 10.62 -3.48 -16.39
CA MET A 71 10.52 -3.61 -14.95
C MET A 71 10.36 -5.08 -14.54
N SER A 72 11.18 -5.53 -13.58
CA SER A 72 11.01 -6.84 -12.97
C SER A 72 9.72 -6.88 -12.15
N ILE A 73 9.02 -8.02 -12.18
CA ILE A 73 7.84 -8.22 -11.34
C ILE A 73 8.29 -8.21 -9.86
N PRO A 74 7.78 -7.28 -9.03
CA PRO A 74 8.17 -7.17 -7.63
C PRO A 74 7.64 -8.35 -6.84
N ILE A 75 8.35 -8.77 -5.80
CA ILE A 75 7.88 -9.85 -4.92
C ILE A 75 6.80 -9.33 -3.97
N TYR A 76 6.02 -10.25 -3.40
CA TYR A 76 4.93 -9.91 -2.48
C TYR A 76 5.38 -9.02 -1.31
N GLU A 77 6.53 -9.33 -0.71
CA GLU A 77 7.04 -8.57 0.44
C GLU A 77 7.31 -7.10 0.09
N GLU A 78 7.94 -6.82 -1.05
CA GLU A 78 8.20 -5.45 -1.53
C GLU A 78 6.89 -4.67 -1.74
N CYS A 79 5.91 -5.35 -2.31
CA CYS A 79 4.57 -4.80 -2.55
C CYS A 79 3.85 -4.50 -1.23
N ALA A 80 3.89 -5.42 -0.27
CA ALA A 80 3.30 -5.26 1.05
C ALA A 80 3.98 -4.12 1.83
N ARG A 81 5.31 -4.04 1.82
CA ARG A 81 6.05 -2.93 2.46
C ARG A 81 5.72 -1.58 1.83
N THR A 82 5.53 -1.53 0.51
CA THR A 82 5.04 -0.33 -0.18
C THR A 82 3.62 0.02 0.26
N TYR A 83 2.73 -0.95 0.41
CA TYR A 83 1.39 -0.73 0.93
C TYR A 83 1.42 -0.21 2.39
N LEU A 84 2.33 -0.70 3.23
CA LEU A 84 2.55 -0.20 4.59
C LEU A 84 2.96 1.28 4.60
N TYR A 85 3.81 1.68 3.66
CA TYR A 85 4.20 3.08 3.49
C TYR A 85 2.98 3.98 3.26
N TYR A 86 2.12 3.63 2.29
CA TYR A 86 0.89 4.39 2.03
C TYR A 86 -0.08 4.36 3.22
N LEU A 87 -0.21 3.22 3.91
CA LEU A 87 -1.00 3.13 5.15
C LEU A 87 -0.52 4.12 6.21
N CYS A 88 0.79 4.24 6.40
CA CYS A 88 1.36 5.18 7.34
C CYS A 88 1.05 6.63 6.94
N GLN A 89 1.09 6.96 5.65
CA GLN A 89 0.69 8.30 5.16
C GLN A 89 -0.80 8.59 5.40
N GLU A 90 -1.67 7.61 5.16
CA GLU A 90 -3.11 7.72 5.42
C GLU A 90 -3.42 7.92 6.91
N ILE A 91 -2.71 7.21 7.79
CA ILE A 91 -2.81 7.37 9.24
C ILE A 91 -2.43 8.79 9.66
N LEU A 92 -1.33 9.34 9.12
CA LEU A 92 -0.88 10.69 9.47
C LEU A 92 -1.77 11.80 8.91
N SER A 93 -2.51 11.52 7.84
CA SER A 93 -3.51 12.45 7.27
C SER A 93 -4.90 12.32 7.91
N ASP A 94 -5.06 11.47 8.94
CA ASP A 94 -6.34 11.17 9.60
C ASP A 94 -7.42 10.62 8.66
N SER A 95 -7.01 10.05 7.52
CA SER A 95 -7.90 9.49 6.50
C SER A 95 -8.21 8.00 6.74
N ARG A 96 -7.52 7.35 7.68
CA ARG A 96 -7.74 5.96 8.06
C ARG A 96 -7.60 5.75 9.56
N ASN A 97 -8.61 5.13 10.17
CA ASN A 97 -8.53 4.65 11.55
C ASN A 97 -7.84 3.27 11.54
N ALA A 98 -6.76 3.18 12.31
CA ALA A 98 -5.75 2.14 12.22
C ALA A 98 -6.31 0.73 12.43
N TYR A 99 -6.11 -0.10 11.42
CA TYR A 99 -6.00 -1.54 11.57
C TYR A 99 -5.00 -2.01 10.52
N ILE A 100 -3.85 -2.52 10.97
CA ILE A 100 -2.77 -3.01 10.10
C ILE A 100 -2.62 -4.51 10.35
N ASN A 101 -3.45 -5.32 9.69
CA ASN A 101 -3.25 -6.78 9.66
C ASN A 101 -2.11 -7.21 8.73
N LEU A 102 -1.38 -6.26 8.16
CA LEU A 102 -0.32 -6.53 7.20
C LEU A 102 0.86 -7.29 7.80
N VAL A 103 1.09 -7.16 9.11
CA VAL A 103 2.25 -7.79 9.78
C VAL A 103 2.16 -9.30 9.77
N SER A 104 0.95 -9.85 9.97
CA SER A 104 0.70 -11.29 9.88
C SER A 104 0.88 -11.81 8.46
N GLU A 105 0.56 -10.98 7.45
CA GLU A 105 0.72 -11.32 6.04
C GLU A 105 2.19 -11.39 5.60
N LEU A 106 3.08 -10.75 6.36
CA LEU A 106 4.53 -10.73 6.12
C LEU A 106 5.29 -11.74 6.98
N ASP A 107 4.59 -12.66 7.66
CA ASP A 107 5.18 -13.63 8.59
C ASP A 107 5.97 -12.98 9.74
N TYR A 108 5.39 -11.92 10.33
CA TYR A 108 5.89 -11.26 11.55
C TYR A 108 7.36 -10.82 11.48
N PRO A 109 7.74 -9.99 10.49
CA PRO A 109 9.11 -9.55 10.39
C PRO A 109 9.48 -8.69 11.61
N GLU A 110 10.70 -8.87 12.11
CA GLU A 110 11.15 -8.29 13.38
C GLU A 110 11.00 -6.75 13.41
N ASP A 111 11.21 -6.10 12.27
CA ASP A 111 11.10 -4.65 12.13
C ASP A 111 9.67 -4.11 12.27
N LEU A 112 8.66 -4.99 12.20
CA LEU A 112 7.24 -4.66 12.34
C LEU A 112 6.62 -5.19 13.65
N ILE A 113 7.41 -5.75 14.57
CA ILE A 113 6.86 -6.35 15.80
C ILE A 113 6.02 -5.38 16.64
N THR A 114 6.38 -4.08 16.64
CA THR A 114 5.61 -3.06 17.37
C THR A 114 4.20 -2.89 16.80
N TRP A 115 4.02 -3.10 15.49
CA TRP A 115 2.69 -3.06 14.86
C TRP A 115 1.82 -4.24 15.30
N VAL A 116 2.40 -5.40 15.63
CA VAL A 116 1.67 -6.54 16.22
C VAL A 116 1.07 -6.13 17.57
N ASN A 117 1.90 -5.59 18.46
CA ASN A 117 1.46 -5.16 19.79
C ASN A 117 0.35 -4.11 19.69
N ILE A 118 0.49 -3.13 18.77
CA ILE A 118 -0.54 -2.13 18.51
C ILE A 118 -1.84 -2.79 18.02
N SER A 119 -1.76 -3.79 17.13
CA SER A 119 -2.94 -4.51 16.66
C SER A 119 -3.65 -5.25 17.80
N GLU A 120 -2.91 -5.90 18.70
CA GLU A 120 -3.48 -6.55 19.87
C GLU A 120 -4.18 -5.55 20.79
N ASP A 121 -3.58 -4.38 21.02
CA ASP A 121 -4.20 -3.34 21.84
C ASP A 121 -5.50 -2.81 21.22
N ILE A 122 -5.55 -2.67 19.89
CA ILE A 122 -6.76 -2.32 19.15
C ILE A 122 -7.83 -3.40 19.30
N ASP A 123 -7.46 -4.67 19.13
CA ASP A 123 -8.38 -5.80 19.27
C ASP A 123 -8.96 -5.85 20.70
N ARG A 124 -8.15 -5.63 21.73
CA ARG A 124 -8.62 -5.53 23.12
C ARG A 124 -9.57 -4.34 23.33
N ILE A 125 -9.29 -3.20 22.69
CA ILE A 125 -10.19 -2.04 22.76
C ILE A 125 -11.57 -2.35 22.15
N ILE A 126 -11.60 -3.04 21.00
CA ILE A 126 -12.81 -3.28 20.20
C ILE A 126 -13.62 -4.44 20.76
N TYR A 127 -12.96 -5.57 21.05
CA TYR A 127 -13.63 -6.86 21.25
C TYR A 127 -13.63 -7.34 22.70
N ASP A 128 -12.71 -6.89 23.55
CA ASP A 128 -12.64 -7.35 24.93
C ASP A 128 -13.57 -6.53 25.82
N ASP A 129 -14.49 -7.17 26.54
CA ASP A 129 -15.38 -6.55 27.52
C ASP A 129 -15.04 -6.90 28.98
N GLN A 130 -14.09 -7.83 29.21
CA GLN A 130 -13.84 -8.42 30.54
C GLN A 130 -12.48 -8.09 31.15
N TYR A 131 -11.50 -7.62 30.37
CA TYR A 131 -10.17 -7.25 30.86
C TYR A 131 -9.91 -5.73 30.86
N HIS A 132 -8.79 -5.33 31.50
CA HIS A 132 -8.31 -3.95 31.46
C HIS A 132 -8.08 -3.50 30.01
N LYS A 133 -8.88 -2.55 29.54
CA LYS A 133 -8.77 -2.02 28.19
C LYS A 133 -7.61 -1.03 28.10
N PRO A 134 -6.74 -1.16 27.08
CA PRO A 134 -5.76 -0.12 26.75
C PRO A 134 -6.42 1.25 26.55
N ASN A 135 -5.72 2.31 26.91
CA ASN A 135 -6.21 3.66 26.71
C ASN A 135 -6.20 4.02 25.21
N LYS A 136 -7.39 4.27 24.64
CA LYS A 136 -7.57 4.61 23.22
C LYS A 136 -6.70 5.78 22.76
N VAL A 137 -6.49 6.78 23.62
CA VAL A 137 -5.69 7.97 23.28
C VAL A 137 -4.21 7.61 23.19
N GLU A 138 -3.72 6.80 24.13
CA GLU A 138 -2.33 6.34 24.15
C GLU A 138 -2.03 5.42 22.96
N VAL A 139 -2.93 4.47 22.67
CA VAL A 139 -2.80 3.59 21.49
C VAL A 139 -2.78 4.42 20.20
N ARG A 140 -3.64 5.44 20.07
CA ARG A 140 -3.63 6.35 18.93
C ARG A 140 -2.32 7.14 18.81
N GLN A 141 -1.77 7.61 19.93
CA GLN A 141 -0.47 8.29 19.92
C GLN A 141 0.66 7.35 19.49
N GLN A 142 0.63 6.10 19.94
CA GLN A 142 1.60 5.08 19.56
C GLN A 142 1.52 4.72 18.06
N ILE A 143 0.32 4.57 17.51
CA ILE A 143 0.09 4.40 16.06
C ILE A 143 0.75 5.54 15.27
N ILE A 144 0.49 6.78 15.65
CA ILE A 144 1.03 7.96 14.96
C ILE A 144 2.57 7.99 15.07
N LEU A 145 3.10 7.66 16.25
CA LEU A 145 4.54 7.63 16.49
C LEU A 145 5.22 6.56 15.61
N GLU A 146 4.68 5.35 15.55
CA GLU A 146 5.24 4.28 14.73
C GLU A 146 5.08 4.53 13.23
N ALA A 147 3.96 5.13 12.79
CA ALA A 147 3.81 5.57 11.40
C ALA A 147 4.90 6.57 11.00
N LYS A 148 5.18 7.57 11.85
CA LYS A 148 6.27 8.54 11.61
C LYS A 148 7.64 7.88 11.56
N LYS A 149 7.94 6.98 12.50
CA LYS A 149 9.21 6.25 12.54
C LYS A 149 9.39 5.39 11.29
N HIS A 150 8.33 4.71 10.84
CA HIS A 150 8.37 3.87 9.65
C HIS A 150 8.66 4.70 8.40
N LEU A 151 7.95 5.80 8.18
CA LEU A 151 8.19 6.69 7.05
C LEU A 151 9.60 7.27 7.07
N ALA A 152 10.09 7.74 8.22
CA ALA A 152 11.44 8.27 8.36
C ALA A 152 12.53 7.23 8.03
N LYS A 153 12.32 5.96 8.37
CA LYS A 153 13.24 4.87 8.00
C LYS A 153 13.24 4.63 6.48
N VAL A 154 12.07 4.60 5.86
CA VAL A 154 11.95 4.42 4.40
C VAL A 154 12.62 5.57 3.66
N ASP A 155 12.37 6.81 4.06
CA ASP A 155 12.96 7.99 3.43
C ASP A 155 14.48 8.05 3.62
N ALA A 156 15.01 7.57 4.74
CA ALA A 156 16.45 7.49 5.01
C ALA A 156 17.19 6.39 4.22
N ILE A 157 16.47 5.42 3.65
CA ILE A 157 17.04 4.36 2.80
C ILE A 157 17.05 4.79 1.33
N VAL A 158 16.16 5.71 0.94
CA VAL A 158 15.99 6.18 -0.45
C VAL A 158 16.75 7.48 -0.73
N GLY A 159 17.17 8.22 0.31
CA GLY A 159 18.00 9.44 0.22
C GLY A 159 19.49 9.17 0.20
#